data_AF-A0A238D2N5-F1
#
_entry.id   AF-A0A238D2N5-F1
#
_cell.length_a   1.000
_cell.length_b   1.000
_cell.length_c   1.000
_cell.angle_alpha   90.00
_cell.angle_beta   90.00
_cell.angle_gamma   90.00
#
_symmetry.space_group_name_H-M   'P 1'
#
loop_
_entity.id
_entity.type
_entity.pdbx_description
1 polymer ?
#
loop_
_entity_poly.entity_id
_entity_poly.type
_entity_poly.pdbx_seq_one_letter_code
_entity_poly.pdbx_strand_id
1 'polypeptide(L)'
;MPNMKTVGHRKPHTITLHARAGALEEFGRFNDAFHSLARTRILLPKGVFRLSHEEADRQMTEGIARGMALLAAEHNQGAPDATRQGKK
;
A
#
# COMPACT_ATOMS: atom_id res chain seq x y z
N MET A 1 6.29 25.27 22.54
CA MET A 1 5.54 25.01 21.31
C MET A 1 6.09 23.72 20.71
N PRO A 2 5.30 22.66 20.47
CA PRO A 2 5.85 21.46 19.85
C PRO A 2 6.25 21.76 18.40
N ASN A 3 7.41 21.23 17.99
CA ASN A 3 8.06 21.54 16.73
C ASN A 3 7.33 20.84 15.57
N MET A 4 6.64 21.59 14.71
CA MET A 4 5.94 21.05 13.55
C MET A 4 6.94 20.49 12.54
N LYS A 5 6.97 19.16 12.38
CA LYS A 5 7.82 18.47 11.40
C LYS A 5 7.05 18.31 10.08
N THR A 6 7.52 18.94 9.01
CA THR A 6 6.97 18.70 7.67
C THR A 6 7.33 17.28 7.23
N VAL A 7 6.31 16.44 7.04
CA VAL A 7 6.48 15.07 6.53
C VAL A 7 6.14 15.07 5.04
N GLY A 8 7.19 14.99 4.21
CA GLY A 8 7.07 14.92 2.75
C GLY A 8 6.96 16.27 2.04
N HIS A 9 7.38 16.28 0.78
CA HIS A 9 7.25 17.44 -0.11
C HIS A 9 6.43 17.04 -1.33
N ARG A 10 5.31 17.73 -1.57
CA ARG A 10 4.54 17.54 -2.81
C ARG A 10 5.28 18.25 -3.95
N LYS A 11 5.46 17.57 -5.08
CA LYS A 11 5.88 18.18 -6.35
C LYS A 11 4.64 18.38 -7.24
N PRO A 12 4.01 19.56 -7.23
CA PRO A 12 2.86 19.80 -8.08
C PRO A 12 3.29 19.95 -9.54
N HIS A 13 2.54 19.32 -10.45
CA HIS A 13 2.66 19.56 -11.89
C HIS A 13 1.85 20.78 -12.30
N THR A 14 2.41 21.63 -13.15
CA THR A 14 1.68 22.75 -13.75
C THR A 14 0.60 22.23 -14.70
N ILE A 15 -0.64 22.69 -14.53
CA ILE A 15 -1.74 22.37 -15.44
C ILE A 15 -1.49 23.12 -16.76
N THR A 16 -1.33 22.38 -17.86
CA THR A 16 -1.08 22.95 -19.20
C THR A 16 -2.20 22.59 -20.17
N LEU A 17 -2.43 23.44 -21.17
CA LEU A 17 -3.46 23.21 -22.21
C LEU A 17 -3.20 21.94 -23.04
N HIS A 18 -1.92 21.60 -23.25
CA HIS A 18 -1.51 20.43 -24.02
C HIS A 18 -0.95 19.34 -23.11
N ALA A 19 -1.20 18.08 -23.48
CA ALA A 19 -0.63 16.92 -22.82
C ALA A 19 0.89 16.89 -23.01
N ARG A 20 1.62 16.55 -21.95
CA ARG A 20 3.09 16.42 -21.96
C ARG A 20 3.45 14.96 -21.76
N ALA A 21 4.26 14.39 -22.67
CA ALA A 21 4.64 12.98 -22.63
C ALA A 21 5.25 12.56 -21.27
N GLY A 22 6.11 13.39 -20.67
CA GLY A 22 6.70 13.11 -19.36
C GLY A 22 5.69 13.03 -18.21
N ALA A 23 4.59 13.78 -18.27
CA ALA A 23 3.53 13.71 -17.25
C ALA A 23 2.75 12.39 -17.34
N LEU A 24 2.58 11.85 -18.55
CA LEU A 24 1.94 10.55 -18.75
C LEU A 24 2.83 9.40 -18.27
N GLU A 25 4.13 9.47 -18.54
CA GLU A 25 5.10 8.48 -18.05
C GLU A 25 5.16 8.45 -16.52
N GLU A 26 5.19 9.62 -15.88
CA GLU A 26 5.18 9.73 -14.42
C GLU A 26 3.88 9.18 -13.82
N PHE A 27 2.74 9.47 -14.45
CA PHE A 27 1.46 8.89 -14.04
C PHE A 27 1.46 7.35 -14.16
N GLY A 28 2.02 6.80 -15.24
CA GLY A 28 2.16 5.35 -15.40
C GLY A 28 2.97 4.71 -14.26
N ARG A 29 4.12 5.28 -13.93
CA ARG A 29 4.95 4.81 -12.81
C ARG A 29 4.25 4.92 -11.46
N PHE A 30 3.52 6.01 -11.24
CA PHE A 30 2.71 6.19 -10.04
C PHE A 30 1.62 5.11 -9.95
N ASN A 31 0.93 4.85 -11.06
CA ASN A 31 -0.12 3.84 -11.13
C ASN A 31 0.42 2.43 -10.83
N ASP A 32 1.56 2.07 -11.40
CA ASP A 32 2.21 0.78 -11.13
C ASP A 32 2.62 0.64 -9.67
N ALA A 33 3.19 1.69 -9.07
CA ALA A 33 3.51 1.72 -7.65
C ALA A 33 2.26 1.65 -6.76
N PHE A 34 1.17 2.29 -7.15
CA PHE A 34 -0.09 2.22 -6.41
C PHE A 34 -0.71 0.82 -6.48
N HIS A 35 -0.71 0.18 -7.65
CA HIS A 35 -1.16 -1.19 -7.80
C HIS A 35 -0.26 -2.20 -7.08
N SER A 36 1.04 -1.95 -6.98
CA SER A 36 1.92 -2.78 -6.16
C SER A 36 1.60 -2.63 -4.67
N LEU A 37 1.32 -1.41 -4.20
CA LEU A 37 0.83 -1.17 -2.84
C LEU A 37 -0.53 -1.81 -2.57
N ALA A 38 -1.42 -1.88 -3.56
CA ALA A 38 -2.71 -2.56 -3.41
C ALA A 38 -2.56 -4.09 -3.22
N ARG A 39 -1.44 -4.68 -3.66
CA ARG A 39 -1.08 -6.07 -3.32
C ARG A 39 -0.63 -6.21 -1.86
N THR A 40 -0.18 -5.12 -1.25
CA THR A 40 0.04 -5.05 0.20
C THR A 40 -1.32 -4.95 0.89
N ARG A 41 -1.73 -6.00 1.61
CA ARG A 41 -2.93 -5.96 2.45
C ARG A 41 -2.67 -5.02 3.62
N ILE A 42 -3.09 -3.77 3.50
CA ILE A 42 -3.17 -2.84 4.63
C ILE A 42 -4.66 -2.78 5.01
N LEU A 43 -5.02 -3.37 6.15
CA LEU A 43 -6.40 -3.40 6.64
C LEU A 43 -6.67 -2.15 7.47
N LEU A 44 -6.79 -1.01 6.78
CA LEU A 44 -7.29 0.22 7.40
C LEU A 44 -8.82 0.24 7.30
N PRO A 45 -9.54 0.32 8.44
CA PRO A 45 -10.99 0.40 8.42
C PRO A 45 -11.41 1.69 7.70
N LYS A 46 -12.42 1.58 6.82
CA LYS A 46 -12.95 2.72 6.07
C LYS A 46 -14.01 3.42 6.92
N GLY A 47 -13.94 4.74 7.00
CA GLY A 47 -14.90 5.54 7.77
C GLY A 47 -14.33 6.88 8.20
N VAL A 48 -15.18 7.68 8.85
CA VAL A 48 -14.76 8.90 9.52
C VAL A 48 -14.44 8.56 10.97
N PHE A 49 -13.18 8.73 11.36
CA PHE A 49 -12.71 8.47 12.72
C PHE A 49 -12.28 9.78 13.37
N ARG A 50 -12.62 9.95 14.65
CA ARG A 50 -12.12 11.04 15.49
C ARG A 50 -11.18 10.42 16.50
N LEU A 51 -9.92 10.30 16.12
CA LEU A 51 -8.87 9.65 16.91
C LEU A 51 -7.81 10.66 17.28
N SER A 52 -7.20 10.48 18.45
CA SER A 52 -5.92 11.11 18.76
C SER A 52 -4.84 10.60 17.81
N HIS A 53 -3.71 11.29 17.74
CA HIS A 53 -2.59 10.84 16.91
C HIS A 53 -2.12 9.43 17.32
N GLU A 54 -2.03 9.17 18.62
CA GLU A 54 -1.60 7.88 19.19
C GLU A 54 -2.60 6.76 18.89
N GLU A 55 -3.90 7.07 18.87
CA GLU A 55 -4.94 6.11 18.49
C GLU A 55 -4.90 5.78 17.00
N ALA A 56 -4.69 6.79 16.15
CA ALA A 56 -4.53 6.58 14.71
C ALA A 56 -3.29 5.74 14.40
N ASP A 57 -2.18 5.97 15.08
CA ASP A 57 -0.93 5.24 14.89
C ASP A 57 -1.04 3.77 15.34
N ARG A 58 -1.69 3.53 16.49
CA ARG A 58 -2.03 2.17 16.95
C ARG A 58 -2.93 1.46 15.94
N GLN A 59 -4.00 2.10 15.49
CA GLN A 59 -4.93 1.51 14.53
C GLN A 59 -4.23 1.17 13.20
N MET A 60 -3.34 2.04 12.73
CA MET A 60 -2.51 1.80 11.54
C MET A 60 -1.60 0.58 11.75
N THR A 61 -0.87 0.54 12.86
CA THR A 61 0.05 -0.55 13.20
C THR A 61 -0.67 -1.89 13.27
N GLU A 62 -1.83 -1.96 13.93
CA GLU A 62 -2.64 -3.18 13.98
C GLU A 62 -3.16 -3.59 12.61
N GLY A 63 -3.61 -2.63 11.79
CA GLY A 63 -4.10 -2.88 10.44
C GLY A 63 -3.02 -3.49 9.53
N ILE A 64 -1.78 -3.01 9.67
CA ILE A 64 -0.61 -3.56 8.97
C ILE A 64 -0.30 -4.97 9.46
N ALA A 65 -0.21 -5.19 10.78
CA ALA A 65 0.11 -6.48 11.36
C ALA A 65 -0.90 -7.57 10.94
N ARG A 66 -2.20 -7.26 10.99
CA ARG A 66 -3.27 -8.16 10.51
C ARG A 66 -3.13 -8.48 9.02
N GLY A 67 -2.83 -7.46 8.23
CA GLY A 67 -2.58 -7.59 6.80
C GLY A 67 -1.42 -8.52 6.46
N MET A 68 -0.29 -8.37 7.15
CA MET A 68 0.87 -9.25 7.02
C MET A 68 0.55 -10.69 7.41
N ALA A 69 -0.19 -10.90 8.51
CA ALA A 69 -0.60 -12.23 8.94
C ALA A 69 -1.46 -12.95 7.89
N LEU A 70 -2.40 -12.23 7.24
CA LEU A 70 -3.21 -12.80 6.16
C LEU A 70 -2.38 -13.14 4.93
N LEU A 71 -1.44 -12.28 4.53
CA LEU A 71 -0.53 -12.56 3.41
C LEU A 71 0.33 -13.81 3.68
N ALA A 72 0.87 -13.93 4.89
CA ALA A 72 1.66 -15.10 5.29
C ALA A 72 0.83 -16.40 5.27
N ALA A 73 -0.43 -16.33 5.72
CA ALA A 73 -1.34 -17.47 5.69
C ALA A 73 -1.65 -17.92 4.26
N GLU A 74 -1.91 -17.00 3.33
CA GLU A 74 -2.14 -17.31 1.91
C GLU A 74 -0.91 -17.92 1.23
N HIS A 75 0.28 -17.37 1.50
CA HIS A 75 1.52 -17.95 1.02
C HIS A 75 1.75 -19.38 1.51
N ASN A 76 1.36 -19.69 2.76
CA ASN A 76 1.48 -21.03 3.32
C ASN A 76 0.41 -22.00 2.75
N GLN A 77 -0.76 -21.49 2.37
CA GLN A 77 -1.84 -22.26 1.75
C GLN A 77 -1.63 -22.50 0.24
N GLY A 78 -0.76 -21.74 -0.42
CA GLY A 78 -0.37 -21.91 -1.82
C GLY A 78 0.64 -23.04 -2.09
N ALA A 79 0.98 -23.85 -1.09
CA ALA A 79 1.82 -25.03 -1.24
C ALA A 79 1.08 -26.32 -0.82
N PRO A 80 0.17 -26.82 -1.67
CA PRO A 80 0.04 -28.26 -1.85
C PRO A 80 0.06 -28.65 -3.35
N ASP A 81 0.75 -29.75 -3.65
CA ASP A 81 0.73 -30.53 -4.91
C ASP A 81 1.66 -30.20 -6.10
N ALA A 82 2.94 -29.89 -5.84
CA ALA A 82 4.00 -30.04 -6.85
C ALA A 82 4.90 -31.28 -6.64
N THR A 83 4.47 -32.33 -5.93
CA THR A 83 5.32 -33.51 -5.72
C THR A 83 4.54 -34.82 -5.57
N ARG A 84 3.88 -35.31 -6.64
CA ARG A 84 3.56 -36.75 -6.73
C ARG A 84 3.16 -37.30 -8.11
N GLN A 85 3.95 -37.08 -9.16
CA GLN A 85 3.97 -37.98 -10.33
C GLN A 85 5.41 -38.04 -10.88
N GLY A 86 6.08 -39.19 -11.04
CA GLY A 86 5.66 -40.57 -10.90
C GLY A 86 6.83 -41.49 -10.56
N LYS A 87 6.52 -42.52 -9.77
CA LYS A 87 7.19 -43.82 -9.81
C LYS A 87 6.44 -44.68 -10.82
N LYS A 88 7.11 -45.10 -11.87
CA LYS A 88 7.30 -46.51 -12.31
C LYS A 88 7.86 -46.53 -13.72
#